data_AF-A0A7W1C0C7-F1
#
_entry.id   AF-A0A7W1C0C7-F1
#
_cell.length_a   1.000
_cell.length_b   1.000
_cell.length_c   1.000
_cell.angle_alpha   90.00
_cell.angle_beta   90.00
_cell.angle_gamma   90.00
#
_symmetry.space_group_name_H-M   'P 1'
#
loop_
_entity.id
_entity.type
_entity.pdbx_description
1 polymer ?
#
loop_
_entity_poly.entity_id
_entity_poly.type
_entity_poly.pdbx_seq_one_letter_code
_entity_poly.pdbx_strand_id
1 'polypeptide(L)'
;MVAETSDAEAASPAKHFTVDARAMLTWGRDSIKDHTTALLELVRNSYDAGAAVVDLALQVSPVSPDDQSITIRDEGVWHVREGLQHVANGSSRTAV
;
A
#
# COMPACT_ATOMS: atom_id res chain seq x y z
N MET A 1 28.74 -34.99 -19.38
CA MET A 1 27.66 -34.00 -19.22
C MET A 1 27.55 -33.70 -17.73
N VAL A 2 28.14 -32.59 -17.29
CA VAL A 2 28.01 -32.09 -15.92
C VAL A 2 26.97 -30.99 -15.98
N ALA A 3 25.88 -31.13 -15.24
CA ALA A 3 24.87 -30.09 -15.11
C ALA A 3 25.39 -29.07 -14.09
N GLU A 4 25.69 -27.86 -14.56
CA GLU A 4 25.89 -26.70 -13.70
C GLU A 4 24.51 -26.14 -13.35
N THR A 5 24.12 -26.27 -12.10
CA THR A 5 22.97 -25.57 -11.52
C THR A 5 23.43 -24.37 -10.73
N SER A 6 22.59 -23.33 -10.79
CA SER A 6 22.37 -22.23 -9.85
C SER A 6 23.25 -20.98 -10.00
N ASP A 7 22.81 -20.06 -10.86
CA ASP A 7 22.89 -18.63 -10.54
C ASP A 7 21.89 -18.35 -9.41
N ALA A 8 22.41 -18.23 -8.19
CA ALA A 8 21.65 -17.77 -7.04
C ALA A 8 21.43 -16.25 -7.18
N GLU A 9 20.18 -15.85 -7.43
CA GLU A 9 19.75 -14.45 -7.42
C GLU A 9 20.04 -13.86 -6.03
N ALA A 10 21.04 -12.98 -5.96
CA ALA A 10 21.46 -12.34 -4.71
C ALA A 10 20.31 -11.49 -4.14
N ALA A 11 19.80 -11.88 -2.97
CA ALA A 11 18.77 -11.14 -2.26
C ALA A 11 19.23 -9.70 -2.00
N SER A 12 18.53 -8.74 -2.58
CA SER A 12 18.79 -7.31 -2.36
C SER A 12 18.60 -6.95 -0.87
N PRO A 13 19.48 -6.13 -0.27
CA PRO A 13 19.39 -5.78 1.14
C PRO A 13 18.05 -5.09 1.46
N ALA A 14 17.44 -5.47 2.58
CA ALA A 14 16.25 -4.81 3.09
C ALA A 14 16.56 -3.32 3.37
N LYS A 15 15.89 -2.40 2.69
CA LYS A 15 15.99 -0.98 3.04
C LYS A 15 14.99 -0.65 4.13
N HIS A 16 15.47 0.19 5.02
CA HIS A 16 14.74 0.66 6.19
C HIS A 16 14.31 2.09 5.93
N PHE A 17 13.03 2.37 6.10
CA PHE A 17 12.52 3.73 6.16
C PHE A 17 12.40 4.18 7.60
N THR A 18 12.93 5.37 7.89
CA THR A 18 12.72 6.06 9.16
C THR A 18 11.86 7.29 8.89
N VAL A 19 10.70 7.36 9.52
CA VAL A 19 9.78 8.50 9.43
C VAL A 19 9.76 9.20 10.78
N ASP A 20 9.86 10.53 10.78
CA ASP A 20 9.65 11.32 11.99
C ASP A 20 8.17 11.27 12.38
N ALA A 21 7.87 10.72 13.55
CA ALA A 21 6.51 10.62 14.09
C ALA A 21 5.81 12.00 14.16
N ARG A 22 6.56 13.10 14.38
CA ARG A 22 5.99 14.46 14.36
C ARG A 22 5.52 14.86 12.97
N ALA A 23 6.26 14.48 11.92
CA ALA A 23 5.87 14.74 10.54
C ALA A 23 4.57 13.98 10.18
N MET A 24 4.43 12.73 10.61
CA MET A 24 3.19 11.96 10.43
C MET A 24 2.01 12.60 11.16
N LEU A 25 2.20 13.07 12.38
CA LEU A 25 1.14 13.74 13.15
C LEU A 25 0.74 15.07 12.52
N THR A 26 1.69 15.86 12.02
CA THR A 26 1.41 17.14 11.35
C THR A 26 0.64 16.92 10.05
N TRP A 27 1.08 16.01 9.18
CA TRP A 27 0.38 15.74 7.92
C TRP A 27 -0.93 14.99 8.12
N GLY A 28 -0.98 14.00 9.00
CA GLY A 28 -2.20 13.24 9.27
C GLY A 28 -3.31 14.10 9.89
N ARG A 29 -2.96 14.96 10.86
CA ARG A 29 -3.95 15.77 11.59
C ARG A 29 -4.40 17.01 10.81
N ASP A 30 -3.49 17.68 10.11
CA ASP A 30 -3.81 18.97 9.49
C ASP A 30 -4.22 18.84 8.00
N SER A 31 -3.89 17.72 7.33
CA SER A 31 -4.25 17.46 5.93
C SER A 31 -5.53 16.64 5.75
N ILE A 32 -5.91 15.78 6.72
CA ILE A 32 -7.13 14.95 6.63
C ILE A 32 -8.20 15.55 7.55
N LYS A 33 -9.03 16.43 6.98
CA LYS A 33 -10.11 17.10 7.72
C LYS A 33 -11.46 16.37 7.64
N ASP A 34 -11.61 15.49 6.65
CA ASP A 34 -12.81 14.74 6.35
C ASP A 34 -12.42 13.37 5.75
N HIS A 35 -12.91 12.29 6.36
CA HIS A 35 -12.65 10.91 5.93
C HIS A 35 -13.14 10.65 4.50
N THR A 36 -14.20 11.33 4.07
CA THR A 36 -14.72 11.25 2.70
C THR A 36 -13.72 11.84 1.72
N THR A 37 -13.16 13.01 2.06
CA THR A 37 -12.14 13.66 1.25
C THR A 37 -10.89 12.77 1.12
N ALA A 38 -10.47 12.11 2.21
CA ALA A 38 -9.33 11.18 2.15
C ALA A 38 -9.57 10.01 1.18
N LEU A 39 -10.78 9.42 1.18
CA LEU A 39 -11.14 8.35 0.24
C LEU A 39 -11.12 8.86 -1.20
N LEU A 40 -11.67 10.05 -1.45
CA LEU A 40 -11.71 10.66 -2.78
C LEU A 40 -10.32 10.97 -3.32
N GLU A 41 -9.39 11.42 -2.49
CA GLU A 41 -8.00 11.64 -2.89
C GLU A 41 -7.31 10.34 -3.31
N LEU A 42 -7.59 9.21 -2.64
CA LEU A 42 -7.07 7.92 -3.06
C LEU A 42 -7.61 7.48 -4.43
N VAL A 43 -8.92 7.66 -4.66
CA VAL A 43 -9.53 7.38 -5.97
C VAL A 43 -8.98 8.31 -7.06
N ARG A 44 -8.79 9.59 -6.73
CA ARG A 44 -8.19 10.58 -7.61
C ARG A 44 -6.77 10.17 -8.02
N ASN A 45 -5.97 9.66 -7.09
CA ASN A 45 -4.61 9.18 -7.39
C ASN A 45 -4.61 8.04 -8.41
N SER A 46 -5.56 7.12 -8.35
CA SER A 46 -5.70 6.05 -9.35
C SER A 46 -5.98 6.62 -10.75
N TYR A 47 -6.83 7.65 -10.87
CA TYR A 47 -7.07 8.33 -12.15
C TYR A 47 -5.88 9.17 -12.62
N ASP A 48 -5.16 9.84 -11.71
CA ASP A 48 -3.91 10.54 -12.03
C ASP A 48 -2.84 9.56 -12.55
N ALA A 49 -2.87 8.29 -12.10
CA ALA A 49 -2.05 7.19 -12.61
C ALA A 49 -2.56 6.60 -13.93
N GLY A 50 -3.64 7.13 -14.49
CA GLY A 50 -4.18 6.74 -15.80
C GLY A 50 -5.14 5.55 -15.77
N ALA A 51 -5.68 5.17 -14.61
CA ALA A 51 -6.77 4.20 -14.54
C ALA A 51 -8.00 4.71 -15.31
N ALA A 52 -8.68 3.81 -16.02
CA ALA A 52 -9.96 4.08 -16.66
C ALA A 52 -11.13 3.76 -15.72
N VAL A 53 -10.94 2.77 -14.84
CA VAL A 53 -11.90 2.31 -13.85
C VAL A 53 -11.21 2.21 -12.49
N VAL A 54 -11.95 2.50 -11.43
CA VAL A 54 -11.49 2.29 -10.05
C VAL A 54 -12.56 1.51 -9.31
N ASP A 55 -12.19 0.32 -8.84
CA ASP A 55 -13.08 -0.56 -8.10
C ASP A 55 -12.94 -0.30 -6.60
N LEU A 56 -14.07 -0.03 -5.95
CA LEU A 56 -14.16 0.14 -4.50
C LEU A 56 -14.99 -0.97 -3.87
N ALA A 57 -14.46 -1.58 -2.81
CA ALA A 57 -15.18 -2.57 -2.01
C ALA A 57 -15.13 -2.19 -0.53
N LEU A 58 -16.29 -2.20 0.12
CA LEU A 58 -16.43 -2.04 1.57
C LEU A 58 -16.84 -3.39 2.15
N GLN A 59 -16.01 -3.91 3.06
CA GLN A 59 -16.34 -5.10 3.84
C GLN A 59 -16.64 -4.65 5.26
N VAL A 60 -17.89 -4.90 5.68
CA VAL A 60 -18.35 -4.64 7.04
C VAL A 60 -18.85 -5.95 7.61
N SER A 61 -18.19 -6.45 8.65
CA SER A 61 -18.59 -7.66 9.35
C SER A 61 -19.48 -7.32 10.55
N PRO A 62 -20.75 -7.77 10.59
CA PRO A 62 -21.62 -7.54 11.74
C PRO A 62 -21.25 -8.43 12.95
N VAL A 63 -20.41 -9.45 12.74
CA VAL A 63 -20.01 -10.43 13.76
C VAL A 63 -18.63 -10.12 14.32
N SER A 64 -17.75 -9.49 13.53
CA SER A 64 -16.42 -9.09 13.95
C SER A 64 -16.19 -7.61 13.60
N PRO A 65 -16.54 -6.68 14.50
CA PRO A 65 -16.46 -5.24 14.24
C PRO A 65 -15.04 -4.74 13.94
N ASP A 66 -14.00 -5.48 14.33
CA ASP A 66 -12.61 -5.11 14.03
C ASP A 66 -12.16 -5.62 12.65
N ASP A 67 -12.93 -6.50 12.02
CA ASP A 67 -12.70 -7.01 10.67
C ASP A 67 -13.50 -6.19 9.63
N GLN A 68 -13.16 -4.90 9.57
CA GLN A 68 -13.71 -3.96 8.60
C GLN A 68 -12.60 -3.46 7.67
N SER A 69 -12.89 -3.40 6.37
CA SER A 69 -11.92 -2.89 5.41
C SER A 69 -12.57 -2.13 4.27
N ILE A 70 -11.80 -1.17 3.75
CA ILE A 70 -12.07 -0.51 2.49
C ILE A 70 -10.93 -0.90 1.55
N THR A 71 -11.26 -1.45 0.40
CA THR A 71 -10.30 -1.83 -0.64
C THR A 71 -10.54 -0.96 -1.87
N ILE A 72 -9.47 -0.36 -2.40
CA ILE A 72 -9.45 0.39 -3.66
C ILE A 72 -8.52 -0.37 -4.61
N ARG A 73 -9.00 -0.70 -5.81
CA ARG A 73 -8.21 -1.35 -6.87
C ARG A 73 -8.33 -0.55 -8.15
N ASP A 74 -7.22 -0.45 -8.88
CA ASP A 74 -7.17 0.19 -10.18
C ASP A 74 -6.15 -0.51 -11.10
N GLU A 75 -6.33 -0.32 -12.40
CA GLU A 75 -5.41 -0.77 -13.46
C GLU A 75 -4.46 0.33 -13.95
N GLY A 76 -4.33 1.42 -13.20
CA GLY A 76 -3.42 2.52 -13.50
C GLY A 76 -1.95 2.12 -13.41
N VAL A 77 -1.07 3.00 -13.86
CA VAL A 77 0.37 2.73 -13.85
C VAL A 77 0.89 2.83 -12.43
N TRP A 78 1.26 1.68 -11.87
CA TRP A 78 1.98 1.63 -10.60
C TRP A 78 3.43 2.09 -10.82
N HIS A 79 3.90 3.06 -10.04
CA HIS A 79 5.31 3.48 -10.10
C HIS A 79 6.24 2.36 -9.62
N VAL A 80 6.69 1.53 -10.56
CA VAL A 80 7.76 0.54 -10.34
C VAL A 80 8.89 0.90 -11.28
N ARG A 81 9.81 1.77 -10.83
CA ARG A 81 11.26 1.59 -11.05
C ARG A 81 12.18 2.56 -10.32
N GLU A 82 11.72 3.73 -9.88
CA GLU A 82 12.53 4.61 -9.01
C GLU A 82 11.80 5.22 -7.80
N GLY A 83 10.46 5.15 -7.75
CA GLY A 83 9.66 5.80 -6.69
C GLY A 83 9.16 4.90 -5.56
N LEU A 84 9.12 3.57 -5.75
CA LEU A 84 8.67 2.62 -4.73
C LEU A 84 9.76 1.57 -4.50
N GLN A 85 10.73 1.92 -3.67
CA GLN A 85 11.55 0.92 -3.01
C GLN A 85 11.00 0.77 -1.59
N HIS A 86 10.54 -0.43 -1.21
CA HIS A 86 9.95 -0.82 0.08
C HIS A 86 8.50 -0.37 0.24
N VAL A 87 7.52 -1.25 0.44
CA VAL A 87 7.47 -2.33 1.42
C VAL A 87 6.64 -3.47 0.85
N ALA A 88 7.25 -4.64 0.66
CA ALA A 88 6.53 -5.90 0.59
C ALA A 88 7.47 -7.00 1.04
N ASN A 89 7.33 -7.43 2.29
CA ASN A 89 7.37 -8.85 2.60
C ASN A 89 6.53 -9.13 3.83
N GLY A 90 5.64 -10.10 3.67
CA GLY A 90 4.56 -10.38 4.59
C GLY A 90 5.03 -10.86 5.95
N SER A 91 4.26 -10.46 6.95
CA SER A 91 3.94 -11.34 8.08
C SER A 91 2.54 -10.96 8.53
N SER A 92 1.56 -11.82 8.26
CA SER A 92 0.34 -11.85 9.08
C SER A 92 0.77 -11.88 10.54
N ARG A 93 0.48 -10.82 11.27
CA ARG A 93 0.40 -10.83 12.72
C ARG A 93 -0.93 -10.23 13.09
N THR A 94 -1.85 -11.10 13.49
CA THR A 94 -3.00 -10.76 14.32
C THR A 94 -2.46 -10.03 15.56
N ALA A 95 -2.87 -8.77 15.74
CA ALA A 95 -2.71 -8.09 17.02
C ALA A 95 -3.91 -8.49 17.90
N VAL A 96 -3.61 -8.95 19.12
CA VAL A 96 -4.58 -9.15 20.21
C VAL A 96 -4.86 -7.81 20.87
#